data_AF-A0A2M7CPQ2-F1
#
_entry.id   AF-A0A2M7CPQ2-F1
#
_cell.length_a   1.000
_cell.length_b   1.000
_cell.length_c   1.000
_cell.angle_alpha   90.00
_cell.angle_beta   90.00
_cell.angle_gamma   90.00
#
_symmetry.space_group_name_H-M   'P 1'
#
loop_
_entity.id
_entity.type
_entity.pdbx_description
1 polymer ?
#
loop_
_entity_poly.entity_id
_entity_poly.type
_entity_poly.pdbx_seq_one_letter_code
_entity_poly.pdbx_strand_id
1 'polypeptide(L)' 'MKKTYTERYDWMVSYHPEDKDFTGRKFRSSDVQYGSWPEGMIFTNVNTGEVLVWKNKRAVAVTTSVKATEAIHG' A
#
# COMPACT_ATOMS: atom_id res chain seq x y z
N MET A 1 -8.25 28.29 18.31
CA MET A 1 -8.84 27.01 17.83
C MET A 1 -7.72 26.01 17.59
N LYS A 2 -7.64 24.93 18.37
CA LYS A 2 -6.68 23.84 18.12
C LYS A 2 -7.19 23.02 16.93
N LYS A 3 -6.41 22.92 15.85
CA LYS A 3 -6.72 22.00 14.75
C LYS A 3 -6.52 20.59 15.26
N THR A 4 -7.61 19.86 15.48
CA THR A 4 -7.57 18.42 15.75
C THR A 4 -7.20 17.74 14.43
N TYR A 5 -5.93 17.38 14.27
CA TYR A 5 -5.51 16.55 13.14
C TYR A 5 -6.01 15.13 13.43
N THR A 6 -7.17 14.76 12.89
CA THR A 6 -7.61 13.37 12.90
C THR A 6 -6.56 12.55 12.16
N GLU A 7 -5.81 11.74 12.89
CA GLU A 7 -4.78 10.87 12.34
C GLU A 7 -5.43 9.89 11.37
N ARG A 8 -5.29 10.13 10.07
CA ARG A 8 -5.80 9.22 9.04
C ARG A 8 -4.76 8.14 8.76
N TYR A 9 -5.08 6.93 9.21
CA TYR A 9 -4.35 5.72 8.87
C TYR A 9 -4.97 5.12 7.61
N ASP A 10 -4.54 5.64 6.47
CA ASP A 10 -5.12 5.30 5.16
C ASP A 10 -4.52 4.03 4.54
N TRP A 11 -3.39 3.52 5.08
CA TRP A 11 -2.67 2.38 4.53
C TRP A 11 -2.63 1.21 5.52
N MET A 12 -2.65 0.00 5.00
CA MET A 12 -2.52 -1.24 5.76
C MET A 12 -1.46 -2.13 5.12
N VAL A 13 -0.63 -2.77 5.93
CA VAL A 13 0.34 -3.77 5.44
C VAL A 13 -0.42 -5.02 5.04
N SER A 14 -0.31 -5.40 3.78
CA SER A 14 -0.91 -6.64 3.26
C SER A 14 0.11 -7.78 3.19
N TYR A 15 1.40 -7.45 3.18
CA TYR A 15 2.48 -8.43 3.20
C TYR A 15 3.76 -7.80 3.73
N HIS A 16 4.45 -8.53 4.61
CA HIS A 16 5.78 -8.19 5.08
C HIS A 16 6.68 -9.42 4.89
N PRO A 17 7.84 -9.28 4.22
CA PRO A 17 8.64 -10.43 3.76
C PRO A 17 9.29 -11.22 4.90
N GLU A 18 9.61 -10.55 6.01
CA GLU A 18 10.40 -11.13 7.11
C GLU A 18 9.57 -11.41 8.38
N ASP A 19 8.34 -10.86 8.47
CA ASP A 19 7.53 -10.88 9.70
C ASP A 19 6.05 -10.90 9.34
N LYS A 20 5.43 -12.08 9.42
CA LYS A 20 4.02 -12.25 9.03
C LYS A 20 3.05 -11.58 10.00
N ASP A 21 3.42 -11.43 11.27
CA ASP A 21 2.62 -10.79 12.31
C ASP A 21 2.52 -9.27 12.12
N PHE A 22 3.37 -8.70 11.25
CA PHE A 22 3.32 -7.30 10.86
C PHE A 22 2.14 -6.98 9.91
N THR A 23 1.55 -8.01 9.30
CA THR A 23 0.41 -7.87 8.37
C THR A 23 -0.84 -7.37 9.10
N GLY A 24 -1.60 -6.48 8.47
CA GLY A 24 -2.79 -5.85 9.05
C GLY A 24 -2.51 -4.58 9.86
N ARG A 25 -1.25 -4.26 10.13
CA ARG A 25 -0.88 -2.98 10.77
C ARG A 25 -1.19 -1.80 9.85
N LYS A 26 -1.71 -0.73 10.46
CA LYS A 26 -2.12 0.48 9.75
C LYS A 26 -1.09 1.58 9.87
N PHE A 27 -0.89 2.31 8.78
CA PHE A 27 0.12 3.36 8.62
C PHE A 27 -0.47 4.61 8.01
N ARG A 28 0.15 5.75 8.29
CA ARG A 28 -0.15 7.00 7.60
C ARG A 28 0.57 7.02 6.25
N SER A 29 0.09 7.85 5.34
CA SER A 29 0.73 8.04 4.03
C SER A 29 2.20 8.48 4.15
N SER A 30 2.54 9.30 5.14
CA SER A 30 3.94 9.71 5.39
C SER A 30 4.83 8.56 5.80
N ASP A 31 4.31 7.62 6.61
CA ASP A 31 5.09 6.48 7.09
C ASP A 31 5.36 5.52 5.93
N VAL A 32 4.36 5.32 5.06
CA VAL A 32 4.53 4.50 3.85
C VAL A 32 5.49 5.16 2.86
N GLN A 33 5.43 6.48 2.65
CA GLN A 33 6.25 7.19 1.65
C GLN A 33 7.69 7.42 2.09
N TYR A 34 7.91 7.76 3.36
CA TYR A 34 9.21 8.19 3.89
C TYR A 34 9.79 7.22 4.93
N GLY A 35 9.07 6.15 5.26
CA GLY A 35 9.57 5.10 6.13
C GLY A 35 10.73 4.31 5.51
N SER A 36 11.32 3.43 6.30
CA SER A 36 12.34 2.49 5.84
C SER A 36 11.78 1.09 6.01
N TRP A 37 11.30 0.53 4.90
CA TRP A 37 10.64 -0.77 4.88
C TRP A 37 11.51 -1.82 4.19
N PRO A 38 11.31 -3.11 4.48
CA PRO A 38 11.95 -4.18 3.72
C PRO A 38 11.55 -4.17 2.24
N GLU A 39 12.47 -4.59 1.38
CA GLU A 39 12.21 -4.74 -0.06
C GLU A 39 11.09 -5.78 -0.28
N GLY A 40 10.10 -5.43 -1.11
CA GLY A 40 8.96 -6.30 -1.41
C GLY A 40 7.80 -6.21 -0.41
N MET A 41 7.88 -5.35 0.61
CA MET A 41 6.75 -5.07 1.50
C MET A 41 5.59 -4.43 0.73
N ILE A 42 4.35 -4.85 1.02
CA ILE A 42 3.14 -4.43 0.29
C ILE A 42 2.19 -3.67 1.21
N PHE A 43 1.76 -2.50 0.77
CA PHE A 43 0.77 -1.65 1.42
C PHE A 43 -0.46 -1.52 0.54
N THR A 44 -1.64 -1.62 1.15
CA THR A 44 -2.92 -1.40 0.49
C THR A 44 -3.64 -0.24 1.14
N ASN A 45 -4.14 0.70 0.33
CA ASN A 45 -4.96 1.80 0.81
C ASN A 45 -6.34 1.26 1.19
N VAL A 46 -6.75 1.44 2.44
CA VAL A 46 -8.00 0.86 2.95
C VAL A 46 -9.25 1.53 2.37
N ASN A 47 -9.13 2.74 1.83
CA ASN A 47 -10.24 3.50 1.28
C ASN A 47 -10.35 3.37 -0.25
N THR A 48 -9.22 3.32 -0.96
CA THR A 48 -9.19 3.32 -2.44
C THR A 48 -8.82 1.97 -3.05
N GLY A 49 -8.30 1.03 -2.25
CA GLY A 49 -7.77 -0.24 -2.76
C GLY A 49 -6.47 -0.12 -3.54
N GLU A 50 -5.86 1.08 -3.59
CA GLU A 50 -4.56 1.28 -4.22
C GLU A 50 -3.49 0.42 -3.55
N VAL A 51 -2.58 -0.16 -4.34
CA VAL A 51 -1.50 -1.02 -3.84
C VAL A 51 -0.15 -0.37 -4.12
N LEU A 52 0.65 -0.23 -3.08
CA LEU A 52 2.04 0.18 -3.14
C LEU A 52 2.95 -0.98 -2.75
N VAL A 53 4.05 -1.14 -3.47
CA VAL A 53 5.12 -2.06 -3.10
C VAL A 53 6.36 -1.24 -2.78
N TRP A 54 7.00 -1.54 -1.66
CA TRP A 54 8.28 -0.94 -1.32
C TRP A 54 9.39 -1.60 -2.14
N LYS A 55 9.99 -0.82 -3.04
CA LYS A 55 11.05 -1.28 -3.92
C LYS A 55 12.06 -0.18 -4.20
N ASN A 56 13.36 -0.50 -4.20
CA ASN A 56 14.45 0.45 -4.43
C ASN A 56 14.40 1.64 -3.44
N LYS A 57 14.15 1.35 -2.14
CA LYS A 57 14.05 2.35 -1.06
C LYS A 57 12.94 3.40 -1.24
N ARG A 58 11.87 3.06 -1.95
CA ARG A 58 10.70 3.93 -2.14
C ARG A 58 9.42 3.12 -2.32
N ALA A 59 8.28 3.74 -2.04
CA ALA A 59 6.97 3.16 -2.35
C ALA A 59 6.66 3.37 -3.84
N VAL A 60 6.30 2.29 -4.53
CA VAL A 60 5.98 2.29 -5.97
C VAL A 60 4.56 1.77 -6.15
N ALA A 61 3.72 2.52 -6.86
CA ALA A 61 2.37 2.08 -7.17
C ALA A 61 2.36 0.91 -8.16
N VAL A 62 1.56 -0.10 -7.85
CA VAL A 62 1.34 -1.24 -8.74
C VAL A 62 0.11 -0.94 -9.59
N THR A 63 0.33 -0.47 -10.82
CA THR A 63 -0.73 -0.42 -11.82
C THR A 63 -0.94 -1.84 -12.33
N THR A 64 -2.00 -2.51 -11.88
CA THR A 64 -2.45 -3.74 -12.52
C THR A 64 -2.97 -3.37 -13.91
N SER A 65 -2.14 -3.54 -14.95
CA SER A 65 -2.61 -3.50 -16.32
C SER A 65 -3.48 -4.73 -16.56
N VAL A 66 -4.76 -4.65 -16.18
CA VAL A 66 -5.76 -5.61 -16.62
C VAL A 66 -5.98 -5.31 -18.10
N LYS A 67 -5.23 -5.99 -18.97
CA LYS A 67 -5.64 -6.15 -20.36
C LYS A 67 -6.94 -6.94 -20.29
N ALA A 68 -8.07 -6.23 -20.30
CA ALA A 68 -9.37 -6.86 -20.47
C ALA A 68 -9.33 -7.60 -21.79
N THR A 69 -9.22 -8.93 -21.73
CA THR A 69 -9.32 -9.80 -22.89
C THR A 69 -10.79 -9.83 -23.32
N GLU A 70 -11.26 -8.76 -23.96
CA GLU A 70 -12.45 -8.78 -24.80
C GLU A 70 -12.14 -9.66 -26.03
N ALA A 71 -12.26 -10.98 -25.87
CA ALA A 71 -12.20 -11.95 -26.96
C ALA A 71 -13.05 -13.20 -26.65
N ILE A 72 -14.25 -13.02 -26.08
CA ILE A 72 -15.24 -14.10 -25.94
C ILE A 72 -16.56 -13.65 -26.59
N HIS A 73 -16.49 -13.25 -27.86
CA HIS A 73 -17.65 -13.23 -28.75
C HIS A 73 -17.15 -13.43 -30.18
N GLY A 74 -16.84 -14.68 -30.50
CA GLY A 74 -16.52 -15.18 -31.83
C GLY A 74 -17.01 -16.60 -31.95
#